data_AF-A0A5D2SX27-F1
#
_entry.id   AF-A0A5D2SX27-F1
#
_cell.length_a   1.000
_cell.length_b   1.000
_cell.length_c   1.000
_cell.angle_alpha   90.00
_cell.angle_beta   90.00
_cell.angle_gamma   90.00
#
_symmetry.space_group_name_H-M   'P 1'
#
loop_
_entity.id
_entity.type
_entity.pdbx_description
1 polymer ?
#
loop_
_entity_poly.entity_id
_entity_poly.type
_entity_poly.pdbx_seq_one_letter_code
_entity_poly.pdbx_strand_id
1 'polypeptide(L)'
;MKFKEQLKLLASVSCAYFWRKSHASNNVLDGLNMFDGTDGYYFHTGSRGQHSVWDSRLFNYGSWEVLRYLLSNARLWLEEYKFDGYRFDGVLYL
;
A
#
# COMPACT_ATOMS: atom_id res chain seq x y z
N MET A 1 -0.62 -7.54 -24.21
CA MET A 1 0.51 -8.44 -23.87
C MET A 1 1.75 -7.66 -23.41
N LYS A 2 2.22 -6.65 -24.16
CA LYS A 2 3.41 -5.84 -23.78
C LYS A 2 3.33 -5.11 -22.43
N PHE A 3 2.16 -4.58 -22.04
CA PHE A 3 2.00 -3.83 -20.78
C PHE A 3 2.14 -4.71 -19.52
N LYS A 4 1.60 -5.94 -19.53
CA LYS A 4 1.73 -6.89 -18.40
C LYS A 4 3.19 -7.29 -18.17
N GLU A 5 3.97 -7.47 -19.24
CA GLU A 5 5.39 -7.79 -19.16
C GLU A 5 6.23 -6.61 -18.66
N GLN A 6 5.93 -5.40 -19.13
CA GLN A 6 6.57 -4.17 -18.67
C GLN A 6 6.28 -3.90 -17.18
N LEU A 7 5.05 -4.20 -16.74
CA LEU A 7 4.66 -4.17 -15.33
C LEU A 7 5.37 -5.22 -14.48
N LYS A 8 5.65 -6.42 -14.99
CA LYS A 8 6.45 -7.43 -14.26
C LYS A 8 7.88 -6.96 -14.01
N LEU A 9 8.51 -6.36 -15.02
CA LEU A 9 9.84 -5.75 -14.90
C LEU A 9 9.84 -4.56 -13.93
N LEU A 10 8.89 -3.63 -14.06
CA LEU A 10 8.75 -2.50 -13.15
C LEU A 10 8.35 -2.92 -11.74
N ALA A 11 7.54 -3.98 -11.57
CA ALA A 11 7.14 -4.51 -10.28
C ALA A 11 8.27 -5.25 -9.56
N SER A 12 9.35 -5.69 -10.21
CA SER A 12 10.53 -6.10 -9.44
C SER A 12 11.13 -4.93 -8.63
N VAL A 13 10.98 -3.69 -9.15
CA VAL A 13 11.37 -2.42 -8.52
C VAL A 13 10.19 -1.77 -7.76
N SER A 14 8.95 -2.04 -8.17
CA SER A 14 7.70 -1.45 -7.66
C SER A 14 6.95 -2.35 -6.67
N CYS A 15 7.25 -3.64 -6.57
CA CYS A 15 6.86 -4.47 -5.43
C CYS A 15 7.52 -3.90 -4.15
N ALA A 16 8.68 -3.25 -4.27
CA ALA A 16 9.26 -2.43 -3.21
C ALA A 16 8.57 -1.06 -3.00
N TYR A 17 7.77 -0.55 -3.94
CA TYR A 17 7.03 0.72 -3.81
C TYR A 17 5.56 0.54 -3.40
N PHE A 18 4.88 -0.51 -3.87
CA PHE A 18 3.44 -0.73 -3.70
C PHE A 18 3.13 -1.68 -2.53
N TRP A 19 4.07 -2.57 -2.20
CA TRP A 19 4.06 -3.35 -0.96
C TRP A 19 4.93 -2.70 0.12
N ARG A 20 5.12 -1.36 0.06
CA ARG A 20 5.41 -0.58 1.27
C ARG A 20 4.19 -0.68 2.19
N LYS A 21 4.04 -1.82 2.86
CA LYS A 21 3.07 -2.04 3.94
C LYS A 21 3.56 -1.33 5.20
N SER A 22 3.80 -0.04 5.08
CA SER A 22 4.08 0.81 6.22
C SER A 22 3.32 2.11 6.00
N HIS A 23 3.41 2.68 4.81
CA HIS A 23 2.82 3.98 4.53
C HIS A 23 2.36 4.17 3.07
N ALA A 24 1.34 5.00 2.88
CA ALA A 24 0.88 5.50 1.58
C ALA A 24 1.17 6.99 1.41
N SER A 25 1.14 7.48 0.17
CA SER A 25 1.25 8.92 -0.10
C SER A 25 0.13 9.71 0.59
N ASN A 26 0.43 10.95 0.98
CA ASN A 26 -0.53 11.90 1.57
C ASN A 26 -1.51 12.50 0.53
N ASN A 27 -1.40 12.10 -0.74
CA ASN A 27 -2.25 12.60 -1.81
C ASN A 27 -3.74 12.30 -1.60
N VAL A 28 -4.57 13.33 -1.77
CA VAL A 28 -6.04 13.26 -1.62
C VAL A 28 -6.76 13.11 -2.97
N LEU A 29 -6.24 13.70 -4.05
CA LEU A 29 -6.93 13.71 -5.36
C LEU A 29 -6.76 12.42 -6.15
N ASP A 30 -5.58 11.81 -6.07
CA ASP A 30 -5.15 10.62 -6.81
C ASP A 30 -4.61 9.52 -5.88
N GLY A 31 -4.85 9.67 -4.57
CA GLY A 31 -4.34 8.77 -3.54
C GLY A 31 -5.46 8.19 -2.66
N LEU A 32 -5.02 7.49 -1.60
CA LEU A 32 -5.91 6.83 -0.65
C LEU A 32 -6.26 7.73 0.54
N ASN A 33 -5.62 8.89 0.68
CA ASN A 33 -5.83 9.78 1.81
C ASN A 33 -7.22 10.45 1.73
N MET A 34 -7.91 10.55 2.86
CA MET A 34 -9.27 11.12 2.94
C MET A 34 -10.28 10.48 1.98
N PHE A 35 -10.17 9.17 1.74
CA PHE A 35 -10.97 8.46 0.73
C PHE A 35 -12.48 8.62 0.92
N ASP A 36 -12.96 8.60 2.17
CA ASP A 36 -14.36 8.83 2.55
C ASP A 36 -14.59 10.24 3.12
N GLY A 37 -13.61 11.15 2.97
CA GLY A 37 -13.59 12.46 3.61
C GLY A 37 -13.14 12.44 5.07
N THR A 38 -12.76 11.28 5.62
CA THR A 38 -12.21 11.16 6.98
C THR A 38 -10.74 10.77 6.97
N ASP A 39 -10.04 11.20 8.03
CA ASP A 39 -8.60 10.98 8.19
C ASP A 39 -8.26 9.56 8.67
N GLY A 40 -9.29 8.77 9.01
CA GLY A 40 -9.17 7.54 9.81
C GLY A 40 -9.65 6.26 9.14
N TYR A 41 -10.09 6.32 7.88
CA TYR A 41 -10.70 5.16 7.24
C TYR A 41 -9.67 4.06 6.95
N TYR A 42 -8.70 4.34 6.07
CA TYR A 42 -7.60 3.40 5.79
C TYR A 42 -6.37 3.59 6.69
N PHE A 43 -6.27 4.74 7.35
CA PHE A 43 -5.10 5.17 8.11
C PHE A 43 -5.44 5.38 9.58
N HIS A 44 -4.42 5.41 10.44
CA HIS A 44 -4.63 5.90 11.81
C HIS A 44 -4.95 7.40 11.79
N THR A 45 -5.76 7.85 12.75
CA THR A 45 -6.08 9.27 12.92
C THR A 45 -4.95 10.02 13.66
N GLY A 46 -4.76 11.29 13.29
CA GLY A 46 -3.83 12.18 13.97
C GLY A 46 -2.35 11.81 13.77
N SER A 47 -1.50 12.19 14.73
CA SER A 47 -0.03 12.03 14.61
C SER A 47 0.41 10.56 14.50
N ARG A 48 -0.38 9.62 15.01
CA ARG A 48 -0.10 8.18 14.89
C ARG A 48 -0.24 7.67 13.46
N GLY A 49 -1.01 8.36 12.63
CA GLY A 49 -1.21 8.04 11.22
C GLY A 49 -0.21 8.70 10.27
N GLN A 50 0.76 9.46 10.77
CA GLN A 50 1.71 10.18 9.94
C GLN A 50 3.14 9.77 10.26
N HIS A 51 3.88 9.45 9.20
CA HIS A 51 5.31 9.19 9.29
C HIS A 51 6.07 10.51 9.08
N SER A 52 6.56 11.10 10.17
CA SER A 52 7.17 12.45 10.18
C SER A 52 8.35 12.62 9.22
N VAL A 53 9.13 11.57 8.99
CA VAL A 53 10.33 11.65 8.13
C VAL A 53 9.95 11.65 6.65
N TRP A 54 8.86 10.97 6.28
CA TRP A 54 8.55 10.63 4.87
C TRP A 54 7.26 11.30 4.38
N ASP A 55 6.64 12.13 5.23
CA ASP A 55 5.36 12.81 4.99
C ASP A 55 4.29 11.89 4.37
N SER A 56 4.16 10.70 4.94
CA SER A 56 3.34 9.62 4.42
C SER A 56 2.37 9.10 5.47
N ARG A 57 1.25 8.52 5.04
CA ARG A 57 0.16 8.06 5.90
C ARG A 57 0.32 6.58 6.29
N LEU A 58 0.25 6.25 7.58
CA LEU A 58 0.39 4.89 8.13
C LEU A 58 -0.94 4.16 8.18
N PHE A 59 -0.99 2.96 7.60
CA PHE A 59 -2.21 2.14 7.54
C PHE A 59 -2.66 1.69 8.93
N ASN A 60 -3.98 1.62 9.13
CA ASN A 60 -4.55 1.08 10.36
C ASN A 60 -4.73 -0.44 10.26
N TYR A 61 -3.71 -1.20 10.67
CA TYR A 61 -3.76 -2.67 10.69
C TYR A 61 -4.80 -3.26 11.64
N GLY A 62 -5.37 -2.46 12.54
CA GLY A 62 -6.45 -2.89 13.43
C GLY A 62 -7.83 -2.93 12.77
N SER A 63 -8.01 -2.28 11.60
CA SER A 63 -9.27 -2.33 10.86
C SER A 63 -9.33 -3.55 9.93
N TRP A 64 -10.47 -4.26 9.99
CA TRP A 64 -10.71 -5.43 9.16
C TRP A 64 -10.77 -5.08 7.67
N GLU A 65 -11.34 -3.92 7.33
CA GLU A 65 -11.45 -3.40 5.98
C GLU A 65 -10.06 -3.13 5.38
N VAL A 66 -9.15 -2.55 6.16
CA VAL A 66 -7.76 -2.30 5.75
C VAL A 66 -7.04 -3.62 5.49
N LEU A 67 -7.14 -4.59 6.39
CA LEU A 67 -6.55 -5.92 6.20
C LEU A 67 -7.12 -6.60 4.95
N ARG A 68 -8.43 -6.54 4.75
CA ARG A 68 -9.10 -7.09 3.57
C ARG A 68 -8.60 -6.44 2.28
N TYR A 69 -8.46 -5.12 2.26
CA TYR A 69 -7.89 -4.40 1.12
C TYR A 69 -6.47 -4.87 0.81
N LEU A 70 -5.60 -4.91 1.81
CA LEU A 70 -4.19 -5.30 1.66
C LEU A 70 -4.00 -6.76 1.22
N LEU A 71 -4.81 -7.68 1.76
CA LEU A 71 -4.78 -9.09 1.39
C LEU A 71 -5.38 -9.34 0.00
N SER A 72 -6.45 -8.62 -0.34
CA SER A 72 -7.06 -8.72 -1.68
C SER A 72 -6.12 -8.17 -2.76
N ASN A 73 -5.40 -7.09 -2.45
CA ASN A 73 -4.36 -6.57 -3.35
C ASN A 73 -3.24 -7.59 -3.55
N ALA A 74 -2.75 -8.23 -2.47
CA ALA A 74 -1.80 -9.33 -2.59
C ALA A 74 -2.32 -10.41 -3.54
N ARG A 75 -3.51 -10.93 -3.26
CA ARG A 75 -4.13 -11.99 -4.06
C ARG A 75 -4.22 -11.61 -5.54
N LEU A 76 -4.60 -10.37 -5.87
CA LEU A 76 -4.65 -9.87 -7.25
C LEU A 76 -3.30 -10.05 -7.97
N TRP A 77 -2.19 -9.71 -7.31
CA TRP A 77 -0.86 -9.86 -7.90
C TRP A 77 -0.47 -11.32 -8.16
N LEU A 78 -0.83 -12.23 -7.24
CA LEU A 78 -0.62 -13.67 -7.45
C LEU A 78 -1.51 -14.22 -8.56
N GLU A 79 -2.79 -13.84 -8.60
CA GLU A 79 -3.74 -14.46 -9.53
C GLU A 79 -3.61 -13.91 -10.95
N GLU A 80 -3.55 -12.59 -11.11
CA GLU A 80 -3.57 -11.90 -12.42
C GLU A 80 -2.19 -11.78 -13.06
N TYR A 81 -1.17 -11.59 -12.21
CA TYR A 81 0.20 -11.35 -12.69
C TYR A 81 1.14 -12.53 -12.44
N LYS A 82 0.73 -13.52 -11.65
CA LYS A 82 1.48 -14.77 -11.40
C LYS A 82 2.91 -14.47 -10.91
N PHE A 83 3.06 -13.57 -9.94
CA PHE A 83 4.34 -13.34 -9.28
C PHE A 83 4.73 -14.54 -8.41
N ASP A 84 6.02 -14.88 -8.41
CA ASP A 84 6.54 -16.04 -7.67
C ASP A 84 6.83 -15.77 -6.19
N GLY A 85 6.69 -14.52 -5.73
CA GLY A 85 6.92 -14.16 -4.33
C GLY A 85 6.78 -12.67 -4.03
N TYR A 86 6.82 -12.34 -2.75
CA TYR A 86 6.78 -10.97 -2.24
C TYR A 86 8.07 -10.60 -1.54
N ARG A 87 8.52 -9.37 -1.78
CA ARG A 87 9.55 -8.73 -0.97
C ARG A 87 8.90 -7.63 -0.12
N PHE A 88 9.08 -7.71 1.18
CA PHE A 88 8.58 -6.73 2.13
C PHE A 88 9.66 -5.68 2.39
N ASP A 89 9.41 -4.45 1.96
CA ASP A 89 10.25 -3.30 2.28
C ASP A 89 9.58 -2.46 3.39
N GLY A 90 10.36 -1.92 4.33
CA GLY A 90 9.82 -1.13 5.44
C GLY A 90 9.27 -1.91 6.64
N VAL A 91 9.58 -3.20 6.79
CA VAL A 91 9.12 -4.06 7.92
C VAL A 91 9.45 -3.46 9.29
N LEU A 92 10.50 -2.63 9.39
CA LEU A 92 10.90 -1.96 10.63
C LEU A 92 9.86 -0.95 11.17
N TYR A 93 8.90 -0.52 10.33
CA TYR A 93 7.92 0.53 10.64
C TYR A 93 6.47 0.01 10.68
N LEU A 94 6.28 -1.31 10.89
CA LEU A 94 4.99 -1.95 11.10
C LEU A 94 4.44 -1.72 12.52
#